data_AF-A0A8S3YJT6-F1
#
_entry.id   AF-A0A8S3YJT6-F1
#
_cell.length_a   1.000
_cell.length_b   1.000
_cell.length_c   1.000
_cell.angle_alpha   90.00
_cell.angle_beta   90.00
_cell.angle_gamma   90.00
#
_symmetry.space_group_name_H-M   'P 1'
#
loop_
_entity.id
_entity.type
_entity.pdbx_description
1 polymer ?
#
loop_
_entity_poly.entity_id
_entity_poly.type
_entity_poly.pdbx_seq_one_letter_code
_entity_poly.pdbx_strand_id
1 'polypeptide(L)' 'GKQFVYPTGALALSVTLFTICAAVVITMLLCRRALDAFGKAELGGPTLQKYLTAGVAMFLWVFYVILSSLQAQGIIDARF' A
#
# COMPACT_ATOMS: atom_id res chain seq x y z
N GLY A 1 -5.35 -20.94 32.43
CA GLY A 1 -4.66 -20.12 31.40
C GLY A 1 -5.17 -18.70 31.48
N LYS A 2 -4.32 -17.70 31.26
CA LYS A 2 -4.74 -16.29 31.20
C LYS A 2 -5.11 -15.96 29.75
N GLN A 3 -6.24 -15.30 29.56
CA GLN A 3 -6.74 -14.88 28.24
C GLN A 3 -5.83 -13.75 27.74
N PHE A 4 -5.16 -13.96 26.61
CA PHE A 4 -4.36 -12.92 25.96
C PHE A 4 -5.31 -11.91 25.32
N VAL A 5 -5.57 -10.80 26.01
CA VAL A 5 -6.34 -9.68 25.49
C VAL A 5 -5.37 -8.75 24.77
N TYR A 6 -5.23 -8.95 23.46
CA TYR A 6 -4.52 -8.01 22.59
C TYR A 6 -5.48 -6.96 22.06
N PRO A 7 -5.09 -5.68 21.96
CA PRO A 7 -5.94 -4.64 21.41
C PRO A 7 -6.26 -4.95 19.94
N THR A 8 -7.50 -5.34 19.67
CA THR A 8 -7.98 -5.72 18.33
C THR A 8 -7.88 -4.58 17.31
N GLY A 9 -7.84 -3.32 17.76
CA GLY A 9 -7.75 -2.13 16.90
C GLY A 9 -6.46 -2.03 16.06
N ALA A 10 -5.35 -2.62 16.51
CA ALA A 10 -4.10 -2.65 15.74
C ALA A 10 -4.20 -3.51 14.48
N LEU A 11 -4.99 -4.59 14.54
CA LEU A 11 -5.15 -5.53 13.42
C LEU A 11 -6.01 -4.92 12.31
N ALA A 12 -7.12 -4.28 12.66
CA ALA A 12 -8.04 -3.67 11.69
C ALA A 12 -7.37 -2.52 10.91
N LEU A 13 -6.60 -1.66 11.57
CA LEU A 13 -5.88 -0.57 10.89
C LEU A 13 -4.85 -1.15 9.91
N SER A 14 -4.03 -2.11 10.35
CA SER A 14 -2.98 -2.68 9.48
C SER A 14 -3.57 -3.31 8.22
N VAL A 15 -4.70 -4.01 8.34
CA VAL A 15 -5.41 -4.61 7.19
C VAL A 15 -6.00 -3.54 6.26
N THR A 16 -6.64 -2.50 6.80
CA THR A 16 -7.23 -1.43 5.98
C THR A 16 -6.19 -0.64 5.20
N LEU A 17 -5.06 -0.26 5.82
CA LEU A 17 -3.96 0.41 5.13
C LEU A 17 -3.34 -0.47 4.05
N PHE A 18 -3.08 -1.74 4.37
CA PHE A 18 -2.55 -2.68 3.39
C PHE A 18 -3.49 -2.81 2.18
N THR A 19 -4.79 -2.89 2.42
CA THR A 19 -5.80 -3.02 1.37
C THR A 19 -5.88 -1.76 0.50
N ILE A 20 -5.82 -0.56 1.10
CA ILE A 20 -5.79 0.71 0.36
C ILE A 20 -4.52 0.80 -0.49
N CYS A 21 -3.35 0.48 0.08
CA CYS A 21 -2.09 0.47 -0.65
C CYS A 21 -2.14 -0.53 -1.82
N ALA A 22 -2.65 -1.74 -1.59
CA ALA A 22 -2.81 -2.75 -2.63
C ALA A 22 -3.78 -2.27 -3.74
N ALA A 23 -4.90 -1.66 -3.37
CA ALA A 23 -5.85 -1.10 -4.33
C ALA A 23 -5.19 -0.02 -5.20
N VAL A 24 -4.43 0.91 -4.62
CA VAL A 24 -3.71 1.95 -5.36
C VAL A 24 -2.69 1.34 -6.33
N VAL A 25 -1.91 0.35 -5.90
CA VAL A 25 -0.94 -0.35 -6.77
C VAL A 25 -1.65 -1.07 -7.91
N ILE A 26 -2.73 -1.79 -7.63
CA ILE A 26 -3.51 -2.50 -8.65
C ILE A 26 -4.13 -1.51 -9.64
N THR A 27 -4.75 -0.41 -9.18
CA THR A 27 -5.28 0.64 -10.04
C THR A 27 -4.18 1.26 -10.89
N MET A 28 -2.99 1.50 -10.34
CA MET A 28 -1.85 2.02 -11.10
C MET A 28 -1.39 1.04 -12.18
N LEU A 29 -1.34 -0.27 -11.89
CA LEU A 29 -1.02 -1.33 -12.85
C LEU A 29 -2.09 -1.45 -13.95
N LEU A 30 -3.37 -1.32 -13.59
CA LEU A 30 -4.49 -1.33 -14.53
C LEU A 30 -4.49 -0.09 -15.43
N CYS A 31 -4.22 1.11 -14.89
CA CYS A 31 -4.01 2.33 -15.68
C CYS A 31 -2.84 2.17 -16.65
N ARG A 32 -1.74 1.52 -16.22
CA ARG A 32 -0.62 1.16 -17.09
C ARG A 32 -1.01 0.22 -18.23
N ARG A 33 -2.01 -0.64 -18.01
CA ARG A 33 -2.50 -1.60 -19.00
C ARG A 33 -3.52 -0.98 -19.96
N ALA A 34 -4.29 0.01 -19.52
CA ALA A 34 -5.40 0.60 -20.29
C ALA A 34 -5.01 1.82 -21.14
N LEU A 35 -3.96 2.56 -20.77
CA LEU A 35 -3.55 3.77 -21.50
C LEU A 35 -2.72 3.41 -22.75
N ASP A 36 -3.28 3.63 -23.93
CA ASP A 36 -2.60 3.48 -25.24
C ASP A 36 -1.34 4.35 -25.36
N ALA A 37 -1.28 5.47 -24.62
CA ALA A 37 -0.10 6.34 -24.52
C ALA A 37 1.14 5.65 -23.89
N PHE A 38 0.95 4.52 -23.21
CA PHE A 38 2.03 3.71 -22.62
C PHE A 38 2.58 2.64 -23.58
N GLY A 39 2.09 2.61 -24.83
CA GLY A 39 2.72 1.88 -25.93
C GLY A 39 2.37 0.40 -26.02
N LYS A 40 1.18 -0.02 -25.54
CA LYS A 40 0.75 -1.43 -25.51
C LYS A 40 1.89 -2.32 -24.98
N ALA A 41 2.24 -2.08 -23.72
CA ALA A 41 3.39 -2.67 -23.05
C ALA A 41 3.23 -4.19 -22.84
N GLU A 42 3.32 -4.95 -23.93
CA GLU A 42 3.15 -6.41 -23.93
C GLU A 42 4.49 -7.12 -23.74
N LEU A 43 5.64 -6.47 -24.01
CA LEU A 43 6.96 -6.83 -23.47
C LEU A 43 7.99 -5.76 -23.88
N GLY A 44 8.38 -4.85 -22.97
CA GLY A 44 9.41 -3.83 -23.24
C GLY A 44 8.96 -2.36 -23.18
N GLY A 45 7.86 -2.05 -22.50
CA GLY A 45 7.41 -0.66 -22.32
C GLY A 45 8.44 0.25 -21.61
N PRO A 46 8.33 1.58 -21.76
CA PRO A 46 9.36 2.56 -21.38
C PRO A 46 9.94 2.39 -19.97
N THR A 47 11.27 2.40 -19.85
CA THR A 47 12.03 2.19 -18.61
C THR A 47 11.62 3.13 -17.48
N LEU A 48 11.29 4.38 -17.78
CA LEU A 48 10.84 5.37 -16.79
C LEU A 48 9.60 4.90 -16.02
N GLN A 49 8.68 4.22 -16.71
CA GLN A 49 7.40 3.81 -16.15
C GLN A 49 7.58 2.66 -15.16
N LYS A 50 8.52 1.75 -15.44
CA LYS A 50 8.92 0.66 -14.54
C LYS A 50 9.44 1.22 -13.21
N TYR A 51 10.33 2.22 -13.29
CA TYR A 51 10.88 2.87 -12.10
C TYR A 51 9.84 3.68 -11.33
N LEU A 52 8.91 4.36 -12.01
CA LEU A 52 7.83 5.08 -11.35
C LEU A 52 6.89 4.14 -10.59
N THR A 53 6.46 3.02 -11.18
CA THR A 53 5.63 2.04 -10.46
C THR A 53 6.36 1.39 -9.29
N ALA A 54 7.65 1.08 -9.45
CA ALA A 54 8.46 0.53 -8.37
C ALA A 54 8.65 1.56 -7.24
N GLY A 55 8.89 2.83 -7.60
CA GLY A 55 9.03 3.93 -6.65
C GLY A 55 7.74 4.20 -5.87
N VAL A 56 6.58 4.20 -6.54
CA VAL A 56 5.28 4.38 -5.87
C VAL A 56 4.98 3.20 -4.96
N ALA A 57 5.22 1.96 -5.39
CA ALA A 57 5.03 0.78 -4.54
C ALA A 57 5.96 0.81 -3.30
N MET A 58 7.22 1.23 -3.48
CA MET A 58 8.17 1.39 -2.38
C MET A 58 7.76 2.52 -1.43
N PHE A 59 7.33 3.66 -1.96
CA PHE A 59 6.84 4.79 -1.16
C PHE A 59 5.60 4.40 -0.35
N LEU A 60 4.64 3.70 -0.95
CA LEU A 60 3.45 3.20 -0.25
C LEU A 60 3.80 2.21 0.87
N TRP A 61 4.79 1.34 0.65
CA TRP A 61 5.27 0.43 1.70
C TRP A 61 5.89 1.19 2.88
N VAL A 62 6.74 2.17 2.61
CA VAL A 62 7.33 3.01 3.66
C VAL A 62 6.23 3.79 4.41
N PHE A 63 5.25 4.32 3.70
CA PHE A 63 4.12 5.03 4.28
C PHE A 63 3.28 4.12 5.20
N TYR A 64 3.02 2.88 4.79
CA TYR A 64 2.39 1.86 5.64
C TYR A 64 3.20 1.61 6.93
N VAL A 65 4.51 1.41 6.83
CA VAL A 65 5.38 1.13 8.00
C VAL A 65 5.37 2.30 8.96
N ILE A 66 5.43 3.54 8.46
CA ILE A 66 5.39 4.75 9.28
C ILE A 66 4.05 4.86 10.01
N LEU A 67 2.93 4.71 9.30
CA LEU A 67 1.59 4.80 9.89
C LEU A 67 1.32 3.69 10.92
N SER A 68 1.73 2.46 10.62
CA SER A 68 1.66 1.33 11.55
C SER A 68 2.50 1.58 12.80
N SER A 69 3.69 2.16 12.65
CA SER A 69 4.56 2.52 13.77
C SER A 69 3.98 3.66 14.61
N LEU A 70 3.41 4.69 13.99
CA LEU A 70 2.77 5.81 14.69
C LEU A 70 1.53 5.37 15.48
N GLN A 71 0.76 4.41 14.95
CA GLN A 71 -0.33 3.77 15.68
C GLN A 71 0.20 2.95 16.86
N ALA A 72 1.25 2.14 16.66
CA ALA A 72 1.84 1.32 17.71
C ALA A 72 2.42 2.17 18.86
N GLN A 73 2.89 3.38 18.57
CA GLN A 73 3.35 4.35 19.56
C GLN A 73 2.21 5.08 20.29
N GLY A 74 0.95 4.84 19.94
CA GLY A 74 -0.23 5.46 20.57
C GLY A 74 -0.43 6.94 20.21
N ILE A 75 0.25 7.44 19.17
CA ILE A 75 0.15 8.83 18.71
C ILE A 75 -1.12 9.02 17.85
N ILE A 76 -1.47 8.01 17.05
CA ILE A 76 -2.69 8.00 16.24
C ILE A 76 -3.71 7.05 16.88
N ASP A 77 -4.79 7.61 17.42
CA ASP A 77 -5.95 6.85 17.89
C ASP A 77 -6.90 6.60 16.71
N ALA A 78 -6.69 5.49 16.01
CA ALA A 78 -7.59 5.02 14.97
C ALA A 78 -8.79 4.33 15.63
N ARG A 79 -9.75 5.13 16.10
CA ARG A 79 -11.03 4.67 16.62
C ARG A 79 -11.85 4.11 15.45
N PHE A 80 -11.75 2.81 15.20
CA PHE A 80 -12.69 2.06 14.36
C PHE A 80 -13.69 1.33 15.25
#